data_AF-A0A8S3WIM9-F1
#
_entry.id   AF-A0A8S3WIM9-F1
#
_cell.length_a   1.000
_cell.length_b   1.000
_cell.length_c   1.000
_cell.angle_alpha   90.00
_cell.angle_beta   90.00
_cell.angle_gamma   90.00
#
_symmetry.space_group_name_H-M   'P 1'
#
loop_
_entity.id
_entity.type
_entity.pdbx_description
1 polymer ?
#
loop_
_entity_poly.entity_id
_entity_poly.type
_entity_poly.pdbx_seq_one_letter_code
_entity_poly.pdbx_strand_id
1 'polypeptide(L)'
;MAIAQVQEDEPSQISIEMRSTKRKREDSSEELINLKNDLTHMFLSWKTEQDNSYCTLLSTMKEIKEQNTDIQKSNDFLAQKYDELTQKFGSLENENKHQLEYINSLESKIDILERNSKATTVEICNIPLNQKETKNDLLKIVQEAGNLINLPIEKKTSVMSIESTSNNKNNKQTLKPLTKNL
;
A
#
# COMPACT_ATOMS: atom_id res chain seq x y z
N MET A 1 17.44 -59.39 36.46
CA MET A 1 17.28 -60.60 35.63
C MET A 1 17.31 -60.12 34.19
N ALA A 2 18.28 -60.43 33.33
CA ALA A 2 19.06 -61.66 33.19
C ALA A 2 20.54 -61.36 32.92
N ILE A 3 21.40 -62.19 33.50
CA ILE A 3 22.85 -62.23 33.33
C ILE A 3 23.10 -63.22 32.19
N ALA A 4 23.68 -62.76 31.08
CA ALA A 4 24.16 -63.63 30.03
C ALA A 4 25.65 -63.95 30.31
N GLN A 5 25.88 -65.17 30.81
CA GLN A 5 27.20 -65.79 30.87
C GLN A 5 27.52 -66.37 29.49
N VAL A 6 28.66 -66.00 28.92
CA VAL A 6 29.31 -66.66 27.79
C VAL A 6 30.81 -66.64 28.14
N GLN A 7 31.28 -67.68 28.83
CA GLN A 7 31.92 -68.89 28.28
C GLN A 7 33.37 -68.61 27.89
N GLU A 8 34.25 -68.83 28.86
CA GLU A 8 35.71 -68.82 28.74
C GLU A 8 36.16 -70.09 28.00
N ASP A 9 36.71 -69.93 26.80
CA ASP A 9 37.48 -70.97 26.11
C ASP A 9 38.98 -70.62 26.21
N GLU A 10 39.67 -71.24 27.17
CA GLU A 10 41.09 -71.59 27.09
C GLU A 10 41.10 -73.12 26.88
N PRO A 11 41.98 -73.73 26.04
CA PRO A 11 43.40 -73.41 26.03
C PRO A 11 44.12 -73.56 24.68
N SER A 12 45.31 -72.97 24.54
CA SER A 12 46.47 -73.71 24.01
C SER A 12 47.76 -72.91 24.15
N GLN A 13 48.53 -73.24 25.20
CA GLN A 13 49.94 -72.87 25.31
C GLN A 13 50.74 -73.59 24.22
N ILE A 14 50.93 -72.93 23.08
CA ILE A 14 51.92 -73.36 22.09
C ILE A 14 53.29 -72.90 22.60
N SER A 15 54.07 -73.85 23.13
CA SER A 15 55.48 -73.68 23.45
C SER A 15 56.28 -73.54 22.14
N ILE A 16 56.52 -72.30 21.71
CA ILE A 16 57.39 -71.99 20.58
C ILE A 16 58.82 -71.93 21.11
N GLU A 17 59.54 -73.05 21.01
CA GLU A 17 60.97 -73.10 21.25
C GLU A 17 61.72 -72.18 20.28
N MET A 18 62.51 -71.29 20.86
CA MET A 18 63.29 -70.27 20.18
C MET A 18 64.36 -70.90 19.27
N ARG A 19 64.11 -70.96 17.97
CA ARG A 19 65.21 -70.92 16.98
C ARG A 19 65.63 -69.48 16.79
N SER A 20 66.64 -69.07 17.56
CA SER A 20 67.43 -67.87 17.33
C SER A 20 68.26 -68.04 16.05
N THR A 21 67.61 -67.95 14.89
CA THR A 21 68.29 -67.63 13.64
C THR A 21 68.70 -66.17 13.77
N LYS A 22 70.01 -65.90 13.92
CA LYS A 22 70.57 -64.55 13.76
C LYS A 22 70.16 -64.05 12.38
N ARG A 23 69.06 -63.29 12.32
CA ARG A 23 68.66 -62.58 11.09
C ARG A 23 69.82 -61.66 10.75
N LYS A 24 70.30 -61.78 9.51
CA LYS A 24 71.21 -60.81 8.92
C LYS A 24 70.51 -59.45 9.10
N ARG A 25 71.13 -58.52 9.84
CA ARG A 25 70.65 -57.13 9.85
C ARG A 25 70.83 -56.63 8.42
N GLU A 26 69.76 -56.72 7.62
CA GLU A 26 69.63 -55.89 6.43
C GLU A 26 69.72 -54.43 6.88
N ASP A 27 70.28 -53.61 6.01
CA ASP A 27 70.58 -52.21 6.28
C ASP A 27 69.27 -51.43 6.45
N SER A 28 68.72 -51.50 7.66
CA SER A 28 67.48 -50.87 8.14
C SER A 28 67.49 -49.34 8.02
N SER A 29 68.60 -48.76 7.55
CA SER A 29 68.76 -47.33 7.30
C SER A 29 67.89 -46.85 6.13
N GLU A 30 67.76 -47.64 5.06
CA GLU A 30 67.05 -47.21 3.84
C GLU A 30 65.52 -47.18 4.04
N GLU A 31 64.96 -48.19 4.71
CA GLU A 31 63.53 -48.19 5.11
C GLU A 31 63.18 -47.05 6.08
N LEU A 32 64.09 -46.72 7.00
CA LEU A 32 63.92 -45.61 7.93
C LEU A 32 63.94 -44.25 7.19
N ILE A 33 64.80 -44.11 6.18
CA ILE A 33 64.86 -42.93 5.32
C ILE A 33 63.56 -42.80 4.51
N ASN A 34 63.05 -43.89 3.94
CA ASN A 34 61.79 -43.89 3.19
C ASN A 34 60.59 -43.54 4.08
N LEU A 35 60.49 -44.13 5.27
CA LEU A 35 59.44 -43.79 6.24
C LEU A 35 59.50 -42.31 6.64
N LYS A 36 60.71 -41.77 6.88
CA LYS A 36 60.90 -40.36 7.19
C LYS A 36 60.43 -39.46 6.02
N ASN A 37 60.76 -39.83 4.79
CA ASN A 37 60.37 -39.10 3.60
C ASN A 37 58.84 -39.12 3.43
N ASP A 38 58.19 -40.27 3.64
CA ASP A 38 56.75 -40.43 3.57
C ASP A 38 56.03 -39.61 4.65
N LEU A 39 56.51 -39.65 5.90
CA LEU A 39 55.97 -38.80 6.97
C LEU A 39 56.11 -37.32 6.64
N THR A 40 57.29 -36.92 6.15
CA THR A 40 57.54 -35.52 5.76
C THR A 40 56.60 -35.09 4.63
N HIS A 41 56.41 -35.95 3.62
CA HIS A 41 55.48 -35.71 2.53
C HIS A 41 54.04 -35.59 3.03
N MET A 42 53.59 -36.50 3.91
CA MET A 42 52.25 -36.47 4.50
C MET A 42 52.01 -35.20 5.33
N PHE A 43 52.99 -34.75 6.12
CA PHE A 43 52.89 -33.50 6.87
C PHE A 43 52.85 -32.28 5.95
N LEU A 44 53.64 -32.28 4.87
CA LEU A 44 53.62 -31.20 3.88
C LEU A 44 52.29 -31.15 3.11
N SER A 45 51.76 -32.29 2.66
CA SER A 45 50.47 -32.35 1.97
C SER A 45 49.34 -31.91 2.89
N TRP A 46 49.34 -32.40 4.13
CA TRP A 46 48.33 -32.01 5.13
C TRP A 46 48.38 -30.52 5.45
N LYS A 47 49.58 -29.96 5.66
CA LYS A 47 49.75 -28.52 5.88
C LYS A 47 49.24 -27.71 4.68
N THR A 48 49.54 -28.15 3.46
CA THR A 48 49.09 -27.48 2.23
C THR A 48 47.57 -27.53 2.10
N GLU A 49 46.94 -28.66 2.40
CA GLU A 49 45.48 -28.82 2.40
C GLU A 49 44.81 -27.94 3.48
N GLN A 50 45.42 -27.84 4.66
CA GLN A 50 44.97 -26.97 5.74
C GLN A 50 45.07 -25.49 5.36
N ASP A 51 46.20 -25.06 4.78
CA ASP A 51 46.41 -23.69 4.32
C ASP A 51 45.39 -23.33 3.22
N ASN A 52 45.14 -24.24 2.28
CA ASN A 52 44.13 -24.06 1.23
C ASN A 52 42.72 -23.92 1.84
N SER A 53 42.34 -24.82 2.76
CA SER A 53 41.05 -24.78 3.44
C SER A 53 40.87 -23.48 4.23
N TYR A 54 41.93 -23.02 4.89
CA TYR A 54 41.94 -21.76 5.62
C TYR A 54 41.79 -20.55 4.68
N CYS A 55 42.46 -20.55 3.53
CA CYS A 55 42.32 -19.51 2.51
C CYS A 55 40.88 -19.46 1.96
N THR A 56 40.27 -20.61 1.66
CA THR A 56 38.88 -20.70 1.20
C THR A 56 37.91 -20.18 2.27
N LEU A 57 38.11 -20.56 3.53
CA LEU A 57 37.29 -20.07 4.63
C LEU A 57 37.39 -18.55 4.79
N LEU A 58 38.60 -17.98 4.70
CA LEU A 58 38.79 -16.54 4.75
C LEU A 58 38.11 -15.81 3.58
N SER A 59 38.16 -16.38 2.37
CA SER A 59 37.48 -15.81 1.20
C SER A 59 35.96 -15.79 1.40
N THR A 60 35.37 -16.93 1.77
CA THR A 60 33.93 -17.04 2.01
C THR A 60 33.47 -16.12 3.14
N MET A 61 34.25 -15.99 4.22
CA MET A 61 33.97 -15.05 5.31
C MET A 61 33.97 -13.60 4.82
N LYS A 62 34.91 -13.23 3.94
CA LYS A 62 34.97 -11.88 3.36
C LYS A 62 33.74 -11.60 2.49
N GLU A 63 33.35 -12.56 1.64
CA GLU A 63 32.17 -12.46 0.78
C GLU A 63 30.89 -12.31 1.61
N ILE A 64 30.71 -13.11 2.67
CA ILE A 64 29.56 -13.00 3.58
C ILE A 64 29.52 -11.62 4.23
N LYS A 65 30.67 -11.09 4.66
CA LYS A 65 30.75 -9.75 5.26
C LYS A 65 30.35 -8.66 4.26
N GLU A 66 30.78 -8.78 3.01
CA GLU A 66 30.44 -7.87 1.94
C GLU A 66 28.94 -7.91 1.63
N GLN A 67 28.37 -9.11 1.45
CA GLN A 67 26.94 -9.30 1.25
C GLN A 67 26.11 -8.73 2.41
N ASN A 68 26.50 -8.96 3.66
CA ASN A 68 25.82 -8.39 4.83
C ASN A 68 25.85 -6.86 4.83
N THR A 69 26.96 -6.27 4.40
CA THR A 69 27.10 -4.82 4.28
C THR A 69 26.15 -4.27 3.22
N ASP A 70 25.99 -4.96 2.09
CA ASP A 70 25.09 -4.54 1.02
C ASP A 70 23.62 -4.76 1.37
N ILE A 71 23.29 -5.84 2.09
CA ILE A 71 21.96 -6.07 2.67
C ILE A 71 21.61 -4.92 3.61
N GLN A 72 22.53 -4.49 4.47
CA GLN A 72 22.30 -3.38 5.38
C GLN A 72 22.02 -2.08 4.62
N LYS A 73 22.83 -1.74 3.59
CA LYS A 73 22.57 -0.57 2.74
C LYS A 73 21.21 -0.64 2.04
N SER A 74 20.84 -1.82 1.53
CA SER A 74 19.55 -2.02 0.87
C SER A 74 18.38 -1.82 1.85
N ASN A 75 18.53 -2.30 3.08
CA ASN A 75 17.53 -2.13 4.13
C ASN A 75 17.40 -0.65 4.55
N ASP A 76 18.52 0.06 4.73
CA ASP A 76 18.51 1.49 5.06
C ASP A 76 17.84 2.31 3.95
N PHE A 77 18.12 1.99 2.68
CA PHE A 77 17.46 2.62 1.54
C PHE A 77 15.95 2.34 1.52
N LEU A 78 15.53 1.10 1.79
CA LEU A 78 14.11 0.74 1.85
C LEU A 78 13.40 1.45 3.00
N ALA A 79 14.02 1.56 4.17
CA ALA A 79 13.49 2.30 5.30
C ALA A 79 13.28 3.79 4.93
N GLN A 80 14.28 4.42 4.31
CA GLN A 80 14.15 5.79 3.83
C GLN A 80 13.00 5.96 2.82
N LYS A 81 12.85 5.01 1.88
CA LYS A 81 11.77 5.04 0.89
C LYS A 81 10.39 4.84 1.52
N TYR A 82 10.32 4.03 2.58
CA TYR A 82 9.09 3.83 3.35
C TYR A 82 8.68 5.10 4.09
N ASP A 83 9.62 5.81 4.70
CA ASP A 83 9.36 7.09 5.38
C ASP A 83 8.89 8.16 4.38
N GLU A 84 9.55 8.28 3.22
CA GLU A 84 9.12 9.18 2.14
C GLU A 84 7.69 8.88 1.67
N LEU A 85 7.35 7.60 1.50
CA LEU A 85 6.03 7.19 1.05
C LEU A 85 4.96 7.51 2.10
N THR A 86 5.26 7.24 3.37
CA THR A 86 4.37 7.54 4.50
C THR A 86 4.10 9.04 4.61
N GLN A 87 5.12 9.87 4.44
CA GLN A 87 4.97 11.32 4.44
C GLN A 87 4.10 11.82 3.27
N LYS A 88 4.32 11.28 2.06
CA LYS A 88 3.50 11.61 0.89
C LYS A 88 2.04 11.20 1.08
N PHE A 89 1.81 10.01 1.64
CA PHE A 89 0.47 9.53 1.92
C PHE A 89 -0.27 10.43 2.91
N GLY A 90 0.36 10.79 4.03
CA GLY A 90 -0.23 11.72 5.00
C GLY A 90 -0.51 13.11 4.41
N SER A 91 0.35 13.59 3.50
CA SER A 91 0.11 14.87 2.79
C SER A 91 -1.11 14.79 1.88
N LEU A 92 -1.27 13.69 1.12
CA LEU A 92 -2.42 13.46 0.24
C LEU A 92 -3.73 13.31 1.02
N GLU A 93 -3.72 12.60 2.15
CA GLU A 93 -4.90 12.48 3.02
C GLU A 93 -5.34 13.84 3.56
N ASN A 94 -4.39 14.68 3.99
CA ASN A 94 -4.69 16.00 4.48
C ASN A 94 -5.21 16.93 3.37
N GLU A 95 -4.61 16.87 2.18
CA GLU A 95 -5.10 17.61 1.02
C GLU A 95 -6.53 17.18 0.64
N ASN A 96 -6.80 15.87 0.58
CA ASN A 96 -8.11 15.33 0.29
C ASN A 96 -9.16 15.83 1.29
N LYS A 97 -8.83 15.83 2.57
CA LYS A 97 -9.71 16.38 3.62
C LYS A 97 -10.04 17.85 3.37
N HIS A 98 -9.03 18.69 3.08
CA HIS A 98 -9.26 20.10 2.77
C HIS A 98 -10.08 20.31 1.50
N GLN A 99 -9.87 19.50 0.47
CA GLN A 99 -10.67 19.55 -0.75
C GLN A 99 -12.13 19.21 -0.48
N LEU A 100 -12.41 18.19 0.32
CA LEU A 100 -13.78 17.82 0.72
C LEU A 100 -14.45 18.92 1.55
N GLU A 101 -13.73 19.50 2.51
CA GLU A 101 -14.23 20.65 3.28
C GLU A 101 -14.56 21.84 2.37
N TYR A 102 -13.69 22.11 1.39
CA TYR A 102 -13.90 23.18 0.42
C TYR A 102 -15.12 22.90 -0.48
N ILE A 103 -15.26 21.68 -0.99
CA ILE A 103 -16.43 21.25 -1.79
C ILE A 103 -17.71 21.46 -0.98
N ASN A 104 -17.77 20.95 0.26
CA ASN A 104 -18.93 21.12 1.14
C ASN A 104 -19.26 22.61 1.36
N SER A 105 -18.24 23.46 1.50
CA SER A 105 -18.44 24.91 1.64
C SER A 105 -19.03 25.55 0.38
N LEU A 106 -18.63 25.08 -0.80
CA LEU A 106 -19.15 25.56 -2.08
C LEU A 106 -20.57 25.10 -2.31
N GLU A 107 -20.86 23.83 -2.03
CA GLU A 107 -22.22 23.27 -2.11
C GLU A 107 -23.17 24.03 -1.19
N SER A 108 -22.77 24.29 0.05
CA SER A 108 -23.57 25.10 0.99
C SER A 108 -23.82 26.52 0.48
N LYS A 109 -22.82 27.16 -0.15
CA LYS A 109 -22.99 28.49 -0.77
C LYS A 109 -23.96 28.45 -1.95
N ILE A 110 -23.86 27.43 -2.81
CA ILE A 110 -24.77 27.24 -3.94
C ILE A 110 -26.20 27.05 -3.43
N ASP A 111 -26.40 26.20 -2.43
CA ASP A 111 -27.70 25.97 -1.81
C ASP A 111 -28.32 27.27 -1.26
N ILE A 112 -27.52 28.09 -0.57
CA ILE A 112 -27.97 29.39 -0.07
C ILE A 112 -28.35 30.33 -1.22
N LEU A 113 -27.52 30.41 -2.27
CA LEU A 113 -27.81 31.24 -3.43
C LEU A 113 -29.08 30.80 -4.16
N GLU A 114 -29.29 29.50 -4.33
CA GLU A 114 -30.50 28.96 -4.93
C GLU A 114 -31.74 29.24 -4.09
N ARG A 115 -31.65 29.03 -2.77
CA ARG A 115 -32.75 29.35 -1.84
C ARG A 115 -33.09 30.84 -1.89
N ASN A 116 -32.08 31.71 -1.87
CA ASN A 116 -32.28 33.16 -1.93
C ASN A 116 -32.87 33.59 -3.28
N SER A 117 -32.43 32.98 -4.39
CA SER A 117 -33.01 33.24 -5.71
C SER A 117 -34.47 32.81 -5.78
N LYS A 118 -34.82 31.64 -5.20
CA LYS A 118 -36.20 31.15 -5.15
C LYS A 118 -37.07 31.91 -4.16
N ALA A 119 -36.51 32.46 -3.08
CA ALA A 119 -37.25 33.22 -2.06
C ALA A 119 -37.95 34.48 -2.61
N THR A 120 -37.42 35.04 -3.71
CA THR A 120 -38.01 36.20 -4.38
C THR A 120 -38.96 35.83 -5.51
N THR A 121 -39.21 34.54 -5.73
CA THR A 121 -40.07 34.02 -6.80
C THR A 121 -41.30 33.36 -6.20
N VAL A 122 -42.49 33.79 -6.64
CA VAL A 122 -43.73 33.10 -6.33
C VAL A 122 -44.12 32.24 -7.51
N GLU A 123 -44.55 31.00 -7.28
CA GLU A 123 -44.98 30.10 -8.36
C GLU A 123 -46.50 29.94 -8.35
N ILE A 124 -47.16 30.34 -9.45
CA ILE A 124 -48.61 30.19 -9.63
C ILE A 124 -48.84 29.06 -10.64
N CYS A 125 -49.36 27.95 -10.13
CA CYS A 125 -49.62 26.73 -10.89
C CYS A 125 -51.07 26.65 -11.39
N ASN A 126 -51.32 25.75 -12.36
CA ASN A 126 -52.64 25.45 -12.93
C ASN A 126 -53.32 26.63 -13.65
N ILE A 127 -52.53 27.47 -14.32
CA ILE A 127 -53.10 28.53 -15.15
C ILE A 127 -53.53 27.92 -16.50
N PRO A 128 -54.77 28.21 -16.98
CA PRO A 128 -55.22 27.75 -18.29
C PRO A 128 -54.34 28.31 -19.40
N LEU A 129 -53.91 27.45 -20.34
CA LEU A 129 -53.10 27.88 -21.48
C LEU A 129 -53.95 28.65 -22.50
N ASN A 130 -53.58 29.90 -22.80
CA ASN A 130 -54.09 30.61 -23.98
C ASN A 130 -53.04 30.67 -25.10
N GLN A 131 -53.45 30.38 -26.34
CA GLN A 131 -52.54 30.32 -27.51
C GLN A 131 -51.87 31.65 -27.89
N LYS A 132 -52.36 32.78 -27.38
CA LYS A 132 -51.87 34.14 -27.70
C LYS A 132 -51.79 35.01 -26.44
N GLU A 133 -51.15 34.51 -25.40
CA GLU A 133 -50.92 35.29 -24.18
C GLU A 133 -49.89 36.40 -24.39
N THR A 134 -50.24 37.61 -23.97
CA THR A 134 -49.29 38.72 -23.85
C THR A 134 -48.82 38.88 -22.41
N LYS A 135 -47.67 39.56 -22.20
CA LYS A 135 -47.17 39.89 -20.86
C LYS A 135 -48.20 40.62 -20.00
N ASN A 136 -49.06 41.43 -20.62
CA ASN A 136 -50.13 42.15 -19.92
C ASN A 136 -51.24 41.21 -19.43
N ASP A 137 -51.54 40.14 -20.16
CA ASP A 137 -52.56 39.15 -19.77
C ASP A 137 -52.08 38.35 -18.56
N LEU A 138 -50.81 37.92 -18.57
CA LEU A 138 -50.20 37.25 -17.42
C LEU A 138 -50.16 38.16 -16.18
N LEU A 139 -49.90 39.45 -16.38
CA LEU A 139 -49.88 40.42 -15.28
C LEU A 139 -51.29 40.62 -14.69
N LYS A 140 -52.34 40.64 -15.51
CA LYS A 140 -53.73 40.67 -15.01
C LYS A 140 -54.05 39.45 -14.16
N ILE A 141 -53.68 38.25 -14.61
CA ILE A 141 -53.88 37.00 -13.86
C ILE A 141 -53.19 37.09 -12.50
N VAL A 142 -51.94 37.56 -12.45
CA VAL A 142 -51.21 37.76 -11.20
C VAL A 142 -51.91 38.77 -10.28
N GLN A 143 -52.42 39.89 -10.83
CA GLN A 143 -53.16 40.89 -10.06
C GLN A 143 -54.49 40.38 -9.51
N GLU A 144 -55.25 39.63 -10.32
CA GLU A 144 -56.50 39.00 -9.89
C GLU A 144 -56.24 37.98 -8.79
N ALA A 145 -55.19 37.16 -8.93
CA ALA A 145 -54.75 36.23 -7.89
C ALA A 145 -54.34 36.95 -6.59
N GLY A 146 -53.59 38.06 -6.69
CA GLY A 146 -53.23 38.89 -5.53
C GLY A 146 -54.45 39.49 -4.84
N ASN A 147 -55.39 40.03 -5.61
CA ASN A 147 -56.63 40.60 -5.07
C ASN A 147 -57.50 39.56 -4.36
N LEU A 148 -57.54 38.31 -4.87
CA LEU A 148 -58.25 37.20 -4.22
C LEU A 148 -57.72 36.87 -2.83
N ILE A 149 -56.41 37.06 -2.59
CA ILE A 149 -55.77 36.83 -1.30
C ILE A 149 -55.58 38.12 -0.49
N ASN A 150 -56.25 39.22 -0.87
CA ASN A 150 -56.12 40.54 -0.25
C ASN A 150 -54.69 41.12 -0.27
N LEU A 151 -53.90 40.76 -1.28
CA LEU A 151 -52.55 41.29 -1.50
C LEU A 151 -52.52 42.08 -2.82
N PRO A 152 -52.86 43.38 -2.81
CA PRO A 152 -52.94 44.18 -4.03
C PRO A 152 -51.56 44.35 -4.67
N ILE A 153 -51.38 43.82 -5.89
CA ILE A 153 -50.10 43.86 -6.61
C ILE A 153 -50.08 45.06 -7.57
N GLU A 154 -49.17 46.01 -7.33
CA GLU A 154 -48.99 47.17 -8.21
C GLU A 154 -48.28 46.82 -9.53
N LYS A 155 -48.82 47.36 -10.64
CA LYS A 155 -48.50 47.02 -12.04
C LYS A 155 -47.04 47.18 -12.48
N LYS A 156 -46.25 48.04 -11.85
CA LYS A 156 -44.89 48.41 -12.33
C LYS A 156 -43.77 48.23 -11.30
N THR A 157 -44.11 48.23 -10.02
CA THR A 157 -43.15 48.31 -8.92
C THR A 157 -42.88 46.95 -8.28
N SER A 158 -43.89 46.08 -8.23
CA SER A 158 -43.84 44.85 -7.44
C SER A 158 -43.37 43.61 -8.21
N VAL A 159 -43.57 43.57 -9.54
CA VAL A 159 -43.22 42.40 -10.39
C VAL A 159 -42.08 42.77 -11.34
N MET A 160 -40.93 42.12 -11.17
CA MET A 160 -39.72 42.32 -11.98
C MET A 160 -39.75 41.55 -13.30
N SER A 161 -40.16 40.28 -13.27
CA SER A 161 -40.28 39.44 -14.46
C SER A 161 -41.41 38.42 -14.28
N ILE A 162 -41.99 37.97 -15.39
CA ILE A 162 -42.98 36.90 -15.41
C ILE A 162 -42.52 35.91 -16.47
N GLU A 163 -42.21 34.69 -16.03
CA GLU A 163 -41.85 33.59 -16.92
C GLU A 163 -42.97 32.55 -16.91
N SER A 164 -43.46 32.22 -18.11
CA SER A 164 -44.37 31.08 -18.30
C SER A 164 -43.58 29.85 -18.70
N THR A 165 -43.72 28.78 -17.95
CA THR A 165 -43.23 27.46 -18.35
C THR A 165 -44.41 26.56 -18.71
N SER A 166 -44.41 26.03 -19.94
CA SER A 166 -45.43 25.11 -20.42
C SER A 166 -44.98 23.68 -20.18
N ASN A 167 -45.79 22.89 -19.48
CA ASN A 167 -45.55 21.46 -19.30
C ASN A 167 -46.42 20.67 -20.29
N ASN A 168 -45.79 20.16 -21.36
CA ASN A 168 -46.44 19.56 -22.54
C ASN A 168 -47.33 18.33 -22.23
N LYS A 169 -47.20 17.74 -21.03
CA LYS A 169 -47.93 16.51 -20.66
C LYS A 169 -49.36 16.77 -20.16
N ASN A 170 -49.67 17.97 -19.66
CA ASN A 170 -50.93 18.23 -18.94
C ASN A 170 -51.70 19.48 -19.39
N ASN A 171 -51.27 20.19 -20.45
CA ASN A 171 -51.83 21.49 -20.83
C ASN A 171 -51.94 22.49 -19.65
N LYS A 172 -50.93 22.50 -18.78
CA LYS A 172 -50.86 23.38 -17.60
C LYS A 172 -49.68 24.33 -17.75
N GLN A 173 -49.92 25.60 -17.46
CA GLN A 173 -48.89 26.62 -17.37
C GLN A 173 -48.55 26.91 -15.91
N THR A 174 -47.27 27.19 -15.68
CA THR A 174 -46.79 27.71 -14.40
C THR A 174 -46.17 29.09 -14.61
N LEU A 175 -46.63 30.07 -13.84
CA LEU A 175 -46.07 31.42 -13.82
C LEU A 175 -45.12 31.60 -12.66
N LYS A 176 -43.97 32.20 -12.93
CA LYS A 176 -42.97 32.59 -11.94
C LYS A 176 -42.78 34.10 -11.91
N PRO A 177 -43.68 34.87 -11.24
CA PRO A 177 -43.41 36.26 -10.93
C PRO A 177 -42.21 36.40 -9.98
N LEU A 178 -41.19 37.13 -10.45
CA LEU A 178 -40.09 37.59 -9.61
C LEU A 178 -40.52 38.89 -8.93
N THR A 179 -40.59 38.90 -7.61
CA THR A 179 -41.00 40.06 -6.81
C THR A 179 -39.80 40.70 -6.12
N LYS A 180 -39.78 42.03 -6.00
CA LYS A 180 -38.82 42.69 -5.10
C LYS A 180 -39.20 42.32 -3.67
N ASN A 181 -38.23 42.01 -2.82
CA ASN A 181 -38.47 41.81 -1.39
C ASN A 181 -39.25 43.02 -0.85
N LEU A 182 -40.43 42.75 -0.29
CA LEU A 182 -41.23 43.70 0.49
C LEU A 182 -40.55 43.96 1.85
#